data_AF-A0A968TAA6-F1
#
_entry.id   AF-A0A968TAA6-F1
#
_cell.length_a   1.000
_cell.length_b   1.000
_cell.length_c   1.000
_cell.angle_alpha   90.00
_cell.angle_beta   90.00
_cell.angle_gamma   90.00
#
_symmetry.space_group_name_H-M   'P 1'
#
loop_
_entity.id
_entity.type
_entity.pdbx_description
1 polymer ?
#
loop_
_entity_poly.entity_id
_entity_poly.type
_entity_poly.pdbx_seq_one_letter_code
_entity_poly.pdbx_strand_id
1 'polypeptide(L)'
;MTEDEILNTLDNSNDGYYCSFIDLGNVYSYLIDTRINIFRGDNDRWAIAIERLGYNPRAGAIILDINYYGNCLKNLECYNGRPTSYYSIQPINADNFNETIDGESLKSDAEFWLVRGQQVLLSHNKQDYTDAGIELKEYEPNRISAEEVGRLVVSQYRDLFRATG
;
A
#
# COMPACT_ATOMS: atom_id res chain seq x y z
N MET A 1 5.11 -21.43 -21.72
CA MET A 1 4.25 -20.50 -20.96
C MET A 1 3.16 -19.99 -21.89
N THR A 2 1.91 -20.32 -21.59
CA THR A 2 0.76 -19.77 -22.31
C THR A 2 0.08 -18.69 -21.47
N GLU A 3 -0.67 -17.80 -22.14
CA GLU A 3 -1.56 -16.85 -21.48
C GLU A 3 -2.54 -17.58 -20.53
N ASP A 4 -3.08 -18.71 -20.98
CA ASP A 4 -4.00 -19.56 -20.20
C ASP A 4 -3.41 -20.01 -18.86
N GLU A 5 -2.10 -20.34 -18.81
CA GLU A 5 -1.44 -20.74 -17.55
C GLU A 5 -1.37 -19.59 -16.54
N ILE A 6 -1.11 -18.37 -17.02
CA ILE A 6 -1.07 -17.16 -16.18
C ILE A 6 -2.47 -16.85 -15.67
N LEU A 7 -3.46 -16.78 -16.56
CA LEU A 7 -4.85 -16.51 -16.20
C LEU A 7 -5.38 -17.56 -15.23
N ASN A 8 -5.12 -18.84 -15.48
CA ASN A 8 -5.53 -19.92 -14.58
C ASN A 8 -4.88 -19.79 -13.19
N THR A 9 -3.64 -19.30 -13.08
CA THR A 9 -2.99 -19.04 -11.80
C THR A 9 -3.68 -17.90 -11.04
N LEU A 10 -4.08 -16.84 -11.74
CA LEU A 10 -4.75 -15.69 -11.14
C LEU A 10 -6.19 -16.03 -10.72
N ASP A 11 -6.95 -16.66 -11.62
CA ASP A 11 -8.35 -17.05 -11.40
C ASP A 11 -8.51 -18.06 -10.25
N ASN A 12 -7.52 -18.94 -10.07
CA ASN A 12 -7.50 -19.95 -9.01
C ASN A 12 -6.54 -19.60 -7.87
N SER A 13 -6.17 -18.33 -7.72
CA SER A 13 -5.27 -17.88 -6.65
C SER A 13 -5.90 -17.99 -5.25
N ASN A 14 -7.23 -18.05 -5.17
CA ASN A 14 -7.93 -18.24 -3.91
C ASN A 14 -7.93 -19.71 -3.50
N ASP A 15 -7.13 -20.05 -2.48
CA ASP A 15 -7.05 -21.40 -1.94
C ASP A 15 -8.06 -21.66 -0.81
N GLY A 16 -8.84 -20.64 -0.41
CA GLY A 16 -9.73 -20.67 0.74
C GLY A 16 -9.02 -20.50 2.09
N TYR A 17 -7.73 -20.18 2.09
CA TYR A 17 -6.90 -20.04 3.29
C TYR A 17 -6.07 -18.74 3.27
N TYR A 18 -4.82 -18.79 2.79
CA TYR A 18 -3.84 -17.71 2.92
C TYR A 18 -3.37 -17.16 1.57
N CYS A 19 -3.94 -17.64 0.47
CA CYS A 19 -3.72 -17.11 -0.86
C CYS A 19 -5.05 -16.60 -1.41
N SER A 20 -5.06 -15.41 -1.98
CA SER A 20 -6.22 -14.83 -2.64
C SER A 20 -5.82 -13.86 -3.72
N PHE A 21 -6.76 -13.58 -4.64
CA PHE A 21 -6.60 -12.45 -5.53
C PHE A 21 -6.73 -11.14 -4.74
N ILE A 22 -6.01 -10.10 -5.18
CA ILE A 22 -5.99 -8.82 -4.46
C ILE A 22 -7.37 -8.15 -4.44
N ASP A 23 -7.77 -7.66 -3.27
CA ASP A 23 -8.96 -6.81 -3.11
C ASP A 23 -8.57 -5.32 -3.13
N LEU A 24 -8.82 -4.67 -4.27
CA LEU A 24 -8.57 -3.23 -4.40
C LEU A 24 -9.60 -2.40 -3.61
N GLY A 25 -10.80 -2.92 -3.40
CA GLY A 25 -11.94 -2.27 -2.76
C GLY A 25 -12.10 -2.58 -1.28
N ASN A 26 -11.02 -2.95 -0.59
CA ASN A 26 -11.06 -3.36 0.81
C ASN A 26 -11.76 -2.31 1.69
N VAL A 27 -12.90 -2.70 2.29
CA VAL A 27 -13.78 -1.84 3.09
C VAL A 27 -13.11 -1.25 4.34
N TYR A 28 -11.98 -1.82 4.77
CA TYR A 28 -11.23 -1.35 5.93
C TYR A 28 -10.00 -0.53 5.55
N SER A 29 -9.80 -0.24 4.26
CA SER A 29 -8.61 0.47 3.82
C SER A 29 -8.89 1.47 2.71
N TYR A 30 -8.69 2.74 3.02
CA TYR A 30 -8.78 3.83 2.06
C TYR A 30 -7.56 3.81 1.14
N LEU A 31 -7.82 3.64 -0.15
CA LEU A 31 -6.76 3.47 -1.14
C LEU A 31 -5.95 4.77 -1.36
N ILE A 32 -4.62 4.63 -1.36
CA ILE A 32 -3.66 5.70 -1.58
C ILE A 32 -2.95 5.55 -2.94
N ASP A 33 -2.31 4.40 -3.19
CA ASP A 33 -1.61 4.11 -4.45
C ASP A 33 -1.67 2.60 -4.76
N THR A 34 -1.54 2.26 -6.04
CA THR A 34 -1.38 0.88 -6.49
C THR A 34 -0.33 0.76 -7.58
N ARG A 35 0.36 -0.37 -7.61
CA ARG A 35 1.34 -0.69 -8.66
C ARG A 35 1.28 -2.16 -8.98
N ILE A 36 1.36 -2.48 -10.27
CA ILE A 36 1.61 -3.84 -10.76
C ILE A 36 3.04 -3.90 -11.27
N ASN A 37 3.80 -4.87 -10.78
CA ASN A 37 5.10 -5.23 -11.29
C ASN A 37 5.03 -6.59 -11.96
N ILE A 38 5.59 -6.68 -13.16
CA ILE A 38 5.64 -7.92 -13.94
C ILE A 38 7.10 -8.27 -14.18
N PHE A 39 7.47 -9.48 -13.78
CA PHE A 39 8.80 -10.04 -13.93
C PHE A 39 8.76 -11.22 -14.88
N ARG A 40 9.64 -11.20 -15.88
CA ARG A 40 9.86 -12.32 -16.80
C ARG A 40 11.29 -12.80 -16.66
N GLY A 41 11.46 -14.10 -16.46
CA GLY A 41 12.76 -14.76 -16.40
C GLY A 41 12.93 -15.79 -17.52
N ASP A 42 14.10 -16.43 -17.53
CA ASP A 42 14.40 -17.53 -18.45
C ASP A 42 13.54 -18.77 -18.17
N ASN A 43 13.44 -19.65 -19.15
CA ASN A 43 12.71 -20.92 -19.07
C ASN A 43 11.26 -20.73 -18.62
N ASP A 44 10.57 -19.77 -19.25
CA ASP A 44 9.15 -19.54 -19.01
C ASP A 44 8.79 -19.16 -17.56
N ARG A 45 9.78 -18.69 -16.79
CA ARG A 45 9.57 -18.20 -15.43
C ARG A 45 8.91 -16.83 -15.45
N TRP A 46 7.94 -16.63 -14.57
CA TRP A 46 7.28 -15.35 -14.42
C TRP A 46 6.84 -15.13 -12.97
N ALA A 47 6.75 -13.85 -12.61
CA ALA A 47 6.13 -13.42 -11.38
C ALA A 47 5.40 -12.09 -11.58
N ILE A 48 4.32 -11.89 -10.85
CA ILE A 48 3.60 -10.62 -10.74
C ILE A 48 3.60 -10.25 -9.26
N ALA A 49 3.94 -9.00 -8.95
CA ALA A 49 3.75 -8.43 -7.62
C ALA A 49 2.82 -7.23 -7.72
N ILE A 50 1.70 -7.27 -7.00
CA ILE A 50 0.73 -6.18 -6.92
C ILE A 50 0.88 -5.54 -5.55
N GLU A 51 1.27 -4.27 -5.56
CA GLU A 51 1.43 -3.42 -4.39
C GLU A 51 0.19 -2.55 -4.24
N ARG A 52 -0.42 -2.57 -3.05
CA ARG A 52 -1.56 -1.74 -2.67
C ARG A 52 -1.22 -1.00 -1.39
N LEU A 53 -1.14 0.32 -1.48
CA LEU A 53 -0.93 1.18 -0.34
C LEU A 53 -2.27 1.76 0.11
N GLY A 54 -2.59 1.64 1.39
CA GLY A 54 -3.81 2.23 1.92
C GLY A 54 -3.75 2.55 3.40
N TYR A 55 -4.52 3.53 3.81
CA TYR A 55 -4.74 3.85 5.23
C TYR A 55 -5.80 2.91 5.79
N ASN A 56 -5.50 2.23 6.90
CA ASN A 56 -6.46 1.39 7.61
C ASN A 56 -6.77 2.02 8.98
N PRO A 57 -7.96 2.63 9.17
CA PRO A 57 -8.33 3.27 10.44
C PRO A 57 -8.34 2.33 11.63
N ARG A 58 -8.65 1.05 11.42
CA ARG A 58 -8.66 0.04 12.49
C ARG A 58 -7.26 -0.35 12.93
N ALA A 59 -6.31 -0.35 12.00
CA ALA A 59 -4.91 -0.58 12.30
C ALA A 59 -4.20 0.69 12.78
N GLY A 60 -4.79 1.87 12.56
CA GLY A 60 -4.17 3.16 12.86
C GLY A 60 -2.88 3.38 12.08
N ALA A 61 -2.81 2.90 10.83
CA ALA A 61 -1.57 2.94 10.05
C ALA A 61 -1.83 2.96 8.54
N ILE A 62 -0.87 3.51 7.79
CA ILE A 62 -0.74 3.27 6.35
C ILE A 62 0.02 1.97 6.14
N ILE A 63 -0.55 1.05 5.36
CA ILE A 63 -0.04 -0.29 5.12
C ILE A 63 0.20 -0.47 3.62
N LEU A 64 1.38 -1.01 3.29
CA LEU A 64 1.73 -1.51 1.98
C LEU A 64 1.47 -3.02 1.96
N ASP A 65 0.41 -3.41 1.26
CA ASP A 65 0.05 -4.79 0.99
C ASP A 65 0.68 -5.24 -0.32
N ILE A 66 1.34 -6.41 -0.33
CA ILE A 66 1.99 -6.96 -1.50
C ILE A 66 1.41 -8.36 -1.75
N ASN A 67 0.75 -8.53 -2.89
CA ASN A 67 0.26 -9.82 -3.35
C ASN A 67 1.15 -10.31 -4.49
N TYR A 68 1.57 -11.56 -4.45
CA TYR A 68 2.49 -12.13 -5.43
C TYR A 68 1.96 -13.41 -6.07
N TYR A 69 2.15 -13.51 -7.38
CA TYR A 69 1.69 -14.63 -8.21
C TYR A 69 2.83 -15.05 -9.13
N GLY A 70 2.96 -16.34 -9.43
CA GLY A 70 4.00 -16.79 -10.35
C GLY A 70 4.38 -18.26 -10.20
N ASN A 71 5.03 -18.80 -11.22
CA ASN A 71 5.49 -20.19 -11.24
C ASN A 71 6.91 -20.38 -10.66
N CYS A 72 7.58 -19.29 -10.29
CA CYS A 72 8.97 -19.33 -9.81
C CYS A 72 9.16 -18.70 -8.41
N LEU A 73 8.07 -18.53 -7.66
CA LEU A 73 8.10 -17.97 -6.31
C LEU A 73 8.85 -18.89 -5.34
N LYS A 74 9.64 -18.31 -4.45
CA LYS A 74 10.45 -19.01 -3.43
C LYS A 74 10.43 -18.22 -2.13
N ASN A 75 10.77 -18.88 -1.03
CA ASN A 75 10.85 -18.27 0.30
C ASN A 75 9.56 -17.55 0.70
N LEU A 76 8.42 -18.17 0.40
CA LEU A 76 7.13 -17.62 0.80
C LEU A 76 6.98 -17.67 2.32
N GLU A 77 6.36 -16.64 2.88
CA GLU A 77 5.92 -16.67 4.27
C GLU A 77 4.93 -17.81 4.49
N CYS A 78 4.90 -18.34 5.71
CA CYS A 78 4.04 -19.46 6.09
C CYS A 78 3.17 -19.10 7.29
N TYR A 79 1.86 -19.23 7.15
CA TYR A 79 0.90 -19.12 8.24
C TYR A 79 0.25 -20.48 8.50
N ASN A 80 0.28 -20.93 9.76
CA ASN A 80 -0.22 -22.24 10.17
C ASN A 80 0.29 -23.40 9.28
N GLY A 81 1.56 -23.35 8.90
CA GLY A 81 2.23 -24.38 8.10
C GLY A 81 1.87 -24.37 6.61
N ARG A 82 1.21 -23.31 6.11
CA ARG A 82 0.85 -23.16 4.69
C ARG A 82 1.45 -21.88 4.12
N PRO A 83 1.96 -21.92 2.88
CA PRO A 83 2.49 -20.72 2.23
C PRO A 83 1.39 -19.68 2.01
N THR A 84 1.75 -18.42 2.04
CA THR A 84 0.88 -17.30 1.66
C THR A 84 1.40 -16.59 0.43
N SER A 85 0.49 -16.07 -0.39
CA SER A 85 0.77 -15.19 -1.53
C SER A 85 0.82 -13.70 -1.16
N TYR A 86 0.93 -13.38 0.14
CA TYR A 86 0.73 -12.04 0.67
C TYR A 86 1.78 -11.65 1.72
N TYR A 87 2.21 -10.39 1.67
CA TYR A 87 3.08 -9.77 2.67
C TYR A 87 2.65 -8.33 2.93
N SER A 88 2.81 -7.84 4.16
CA SER A 88 2.45 -6.47 4.54
C SER A 88 3.56 -5.76 5.28
N ILE A 89 3.67 -4.45 5.02
CA ILE A 89 4.70 -3.58 5.61
C ILE A 89 4.04 -2.28 6.04
N GLN A 90 4.44 -1.73 7.18
CA GLN A 90 4.18 -0.34 7.55
C GLN A 90 5.40 0.49 7.12
N PRO A 91 5.31 1.29 6.04
CA PRO A 91 6.47 2.06 5.56
C PRO A 91 6.81 3.23 6.48
N ILE A 92 5.84 3.70 7.28
CA ILE A 92 6.00 4.81 8.22
C ILE A 92 6.29 4.26 9.62
N ASN A 93 7.22 4.87 10.35
CA ASN A 93 7.46 4.55 11.75
C ASN A 93 6.17 4.77 12.57
N ALA A 94 5.78 3.76 13.36
CA ALA A 94 4.51 3.76 14.08
C ALA A 94 4.39 4.89 15.11
N ASP A 95 5.44 5.14 15.89
CA ASP A 95 5.43 6.20 16.92
C ASP A 95 5.27 7.57 16.28
N ASN A 96 6.05 7.85 15.23
CA ASN A 96 5.94 9.10 14.48
C ASN A 96 4.59 9.25 13.75
N PHE A 97 3.99 8.17 13.25
CA PHE A 97 2.64 8.23 12.69
C PHE A 97 1.60 8.60 13.77
N ASN A 98 1.66 7.98 14.95
CA ASN A 98 0.77 8.28 16.07
C ASN A 98 0.97 9.70 16.63
N GLU A 99 2.19 10.23 16.56
CA GLU A 99 2.49 11.61 16.94
C GLU A 99 1.92 12.62 15.95
N THR A 100 1.72 12.26 14.69
CA THR A 100 1.29 13.18 13.62
C THR A 100 -0.18 13.07 13.24
N ILE A 101 -0.85 11.97 13.57
CA ILE A 101 -2.28 11.74 13.28
C ILE A 101 -3.09 11.71 14.58
N ASP A 102 -4.21 12.43 14.62
CA ASP A 102 -5.22 12.38 15.69
C ASP A 102 -6.51 11.75 15.14
N GLY A 103 -6.82 10.54 15.61
CA GLY A 103 -7.86 9.69 15.03
C GLY A 103 -7.52 9.31 13.58
N GLU A 104 -8.12 10.02 12.63
CA GLU A 104 -7.89 9.82 11.19
C GLU A 104 -7.42 11.10 10.49
N SER A 105 -7.04 12.13 11.26
CA SER A 105 -6.75 13.48 10.76
C SER A 105 -5.31 13.88 11.03
N LEU A 106 -4.72 14.65 10.12
CA LEU A 106 -3.44 15.31 10.35
C LEU A 106 -3.53 16.30 11.52
N LYS A 107 -2.62 16.20 12.49
CA LYS A 107 -2.52 17.19 13.58
C LYS A 107 -1.94 18.50 13.07
N SER A 108 -2.38 19.63 13.60
CA SER A 108 -1.98 20.96 13.12
C SER A 108 -0.50 21.31 13.31
N ASP A 109 0.21 20.57 14.16
CA ASP A 109 1.65 20.72 14.45
C ASP A 109 2.50 19.60 13.82
N ALA A 110 1.89 18.69 13.05
CA ALA A 110 2.61 17.58 12.42
C ALA A 110 3.49 18.06 11.26
N GLU A 111 4.81 17.93 11.38
CA GLU A 111 5.74 18.45 10.36
C GLU A 111 6.20 17.40 9.33
N PHE A 112 6.46 16.17 9.77
CA PHE A 112 7.02 15.13 8.91
C PHE A 112 6.60 13.72 9.32
N TRP A 113 6.56 12.83 8.33
CA TRP A 113 6.60 11.38 8.54
C TRP A 113 8.02 10.83 8.42
N LEU A 114 8.34 9.82 9.24
CA LEU A 114 9.54 8.99 9.12
C LEU A 114 9.22 7.75 8.28
N VAL A 115 9.42 7.87 6.98
CA VAL A 115 9.16 6.81 6.01
C VAL A 115 10.46 6.05 5.76
N ARG A 116 10.53 4.79 6.20
CA ARG A 116 11.75 3.96 6.13
C ARG A 116 13.00 4.67 6.68
N GLY A 117 12.81 5.45 7.75
CA GLY A 117 13.87 6.24 8.39
C GLY A 117 14.20 7.58 7.72
N GLN A 118 13.54 7.93 6.61
CA GLN A 118 13.70 9.23 5.95
C GLN A 118 12.57 10.18 6.34
N GLN A 119 12.93 11.45 6.60
CA GLN A 119 11.94 12.49 6.85
C GLN A 119 11.25 12.91 5.56
N VAL A 120 9.93 12.89 5.58
CA VAL A 120 9.05 13.34 4.50
C VAL A 120 8.11 14.40 5.03
N LEU A 121 8.19 15.61 4.49
CA LEU A 121 7.42 16.76 4.97
C LEU A 121 5.92 16.58 4.70
N LEU A 122 5.10 17.01 5.66
CA LEU A 122 3.64 17.01 5.57
C LEU A 122 3.16 18.42 5.25
N SER A 123 2.31 18.54 4.23
CA SER A 123 1.69 19.82 3.89
C SER A 123 0.38 20.03 4.63
N HIS A 124 0.23 21.23 5.19
CA HIS A 124 -1.03 21.76 5.73
C HIS A 124 -1.74 22.68 4.73
N ASN A 125 -1.11 22.97 3.60
CA ASN A 125 -1.66 23.85 2.60
C ASN A 125 -2.59 23.05 1.67
N LYS A 126 -3.90 23.28 1.77
CA LYS A 126 -4.92 22.62 0.93
C LYS A 126 -4.69 22.83 -0.57
N GLN A 127 -4.02 23.92 -0.97
CA GLN A 127 -3.70 24.14 -2.37
C GLN A 127 -2.76 23.07 -2.92
N ASP A 128 -1.81 22.57 -2.12
CA ASP A 128 -0.86 21.53 -2.53
C ASP A 128 -1.58 20.23 -2.90
N TYR A 129 -2.65 19.90 -2.18
CA TYR A 129 -3.51 18.74 -2.46
C TYR A 129 -4.31 18.95 -3.75
N THR A 130 -4.90 20.14 -3.90
CA THR A 130 -5.68 20.51 -5.10
C THR A 130 -4.80 20.48 -6.35
N ASP A 131 -3.59 21.03 -6.27
CA ASP A 131 -2.61 21.05 -7.36
C ASP A 131 -2.14 19.64 -7.73
N ALA A 132 -2.12 18.71 -6.77
CA ALA A 132 -1.87 17.29 -6.99
C ALA A 132 -3.10 16.50 -7.51
N GLY A 133 -4.25 17.15 -7.70
CA GLY A 133 -5.50 16.52 -8.13
C GLY A 133 -6.18 15.69 -7.04
N ILE A 134 -5.89 15.96 -5.78
CA ILE A 134 -6.46 15.28 -4.62
C ILE A 134 -7.66 16.10 -4.12
N GLU A 135 -8.84 15.50 -4.19
CA GLU A 135 -10.06 16.07 -3.61
C GLU A 135 -10.12 15.79 -2.11
N LEU A 136 -10.14 16.86 -1.31
CA LEU A 136 -10.27 16.77 0.14
C LEU A 136 -11.73 16.59 0.55
N LYS A 137 -12.03 15.56 1.32
CA LYS A 137 -13.34 15.29 1.90
C LYS A 137 -13.46 16.01 3.23
N GLU A 138 -13.85 17.29 3.16
CA GLU A 138 -14.03 18.12 4.35
C GLU A 138 -15.31 17.74 5.12
N TYR A 139 -15.22 16.70 5.95
CA TYR A 139 -16.27 16.38 6.93
C TYR A 139 -16.30 17.38 8.09
N GLU A 140 -15.15 18.00 8.39
CA GLU A 140 -14.97 19.07 9.36
C GLU A 140 -14.07 20.16 8.77
N PRO A 141 -14.24 21.44 9.16
CA PRO A 141 -13.42 22.52 8.63
C PRO A 141 -11.92 22.29 8.87
N ASN A 142 -11.13 22.42 7.80
CA ASN A 142 -9.66 22.31 7.83
C ASN A 142 -9.11 20.92 8.17
N ARG A 143 -9.94 19.89 8.12
CA ARG A 143 -9.50 18.51 8.27
C ARG A 143 -8.85 18.00 6.97
N ILE A 144 -7.70 17.36 7.11
CA ILE A 144 -7.05 16.57 6.05
C ILE A 144 -6.90 15.16 6.62
N SER A 145 -7.48 14.18 5.94
CA SER A 145 -7.46 12.80 6.43
C SER A 145 -6.12 12.11 6.14
N ALA A 146 -5.78 11.09 6.92
CA ALA A 146 -4.50 10.39 6.79
C ALA A 146 -4.28 9.79 5.39
N GLU A 147 -5.33 9.32 4.70
CA GLU A 147 -5.21 8.86 3.32
C GLU A 147 -4.97 9.99 2.32
N GLU A 148 -5.51 11.18 2.55
CA GLU A 148 -5.28 12.36 1.71
C GLU A 148 -3.83 12.84 1.83
N VAL A 149 -3.32 12.90 3.08
CA VAL A 149 -1.89 13.14 3.35
C VAL A 149 -1.04 12.08 2.63
N GLY A 150 -1.42 10.81 2.76
CA GLY A 150 -0.77 9.69 2.08
C GLY A 150 -0.69 9.87 0.56
N ARG A 151 -1.79 10.30 -0.09
CA ARG A 151 -1.83 10.53 -1.54
C ARG A 151 -0.86 11.63 -1.97
N LEU A 152 -0.82 12.73 -1.23
CA LEU A 152 0.08 13.84 -1.55
C LEU A 152 1.54 13.41 -1.37
N VAL A 153 1.86 12.82 -0.22
CA VAL A 153 3.22 12.38 0.09
C VAL A 153 3.73 11.33 -0.92
N VAL A 154 2.91 10.35 -1.30
CA VAL A 154 3.29 9.33 -2.29
C VAL A 154 3.51 9.94 -3.68
N SER A 155 2.79 11.01 -4.03
CA SER A 155 3.02 11.70 -5.32
C SER A 155 4.42 12.32 -5.41
N GLN A 156 5.03 12.65 -4.26
CA GLN A 156 6.33 13.31 -4.14
C GLN A 156 7.47 12.35 -3.81
N TYR A 157 7.21 11.29 -3.03
CA TYR A 157 8.22 10.37 -2.47
C TYR A 157 7.91 8.90 -2.75
N ARG A 158 7.37 8.64 -3.94
CA ARG A 158 6.83 7.35 -4.40
C ARG A 158 7.69 6.13 -4.05
N ASP A 159 9.01 6.23 -4.22
CA ASP A 159 9.92 5.10 -4.01
C ASP A 159 10.02 4.66 -2.55
N LEU A 160 9.76 5.56 -1.60
CA LEU A 160 9.75 5.22 -0.17
C LEU A 160 8.55 4.37 0.24
N PHE A 161 7.46 4.44 -0.54
CA PHE A 161 6.22 3.72 -0.28
C PHE A 161 6.06 2.45 -1.09
N ARG A 162 7.07 2.08 -1.88
CA ARG A 162 7.08 0.88 -2.71
C ARG A 162 8.00 -0.18 -2.13
N ALA A 163 7.76 -1.42 -2.54
CA ALA A 163 8.62 -2.55 -2.23
C ALA A 163 9.72 -2.75 -3.27
N THR A 164 9.48 -2.28 -4.50
CA THR A 164 10.36 -2.43 -5.65
C THR A 164 10.71 -1.07 -6.26
N GLY A 165 11.95 -0.91 -6.71
CA GLY A 165 12.44 0.30 -7.40
C GLY A 165 11.99 0.40 -8.86
#